data_AF-A0A5C5SJG3-F1
#
_entry.id   AF-A0A5C5SJG3-F1
#
_cell.length_a   1.000
_cell.length_b   1.000
_cell.length_c   1.000
_cell.angle_alpha   90.00
_cell.angle_beta   90.00
_cell.angle_gamma   90.00
#
_symmetry.space_group_name_H-M   'P 1'
#
loop_
_entity.id
_entity.type
_entity.pdbx_description
1 polymer ?
#
loop_
_entity_poly.entity_id
_entity_poly.type
_entity_poly.pdbx_seq_one_letter_code
_entity_poly.pdbx_strand_id
1 'polypeptide(L)'
;MDLIDSIDPFIMLLVIVPFVVICVGVAAAAVTKKVYIGPIATLAATLIYNNWYFSHTFPEAPIPIPMIFSWCIMFPFFSLVLSWFFVSFAGTFKEYLILITKEKSFYSK
;
A
#
# COMPACT_ATOMS: atom_id res chain seq x y z
N MET A 1 -0.90 -19.68 -17.69
CA MET A 1 -0.75 -19.65 -16.21
C MET A 1 0.72 -19.81 -15.84
N ASP A 2 1.64 -19.50 -16.76
CA ASP A 2 3.07 -19.82 -16.63
C ASP A 2 3.92 -18.69 -16.04
N LEU A 3 3.38 -17.47 -15.97
CA LEU A 3 4.13 -16.29 -15.55
C LEU A 3 4.37 -16.25 -14.03
N ILE A 4 3.39 -16.62 -13.22
CA ILE A 4 3.52 -16.65 -11.76
C ILE A 4 4.41 -17.81 -11.32
N ASP A 5 4.26 -18.98 -11.93
CA ASP A 5 5.09 -20.15 -11.66
C ASP A 5 6.54 -19.97 -12.16
N SER A 6 6.76 -19.09 -13.15
CA SER A 6 8.10 -18.72 -13.60
C SER A 6 8.83 -17.73 -12.69
N ILE A 7 8.11 -17.05 -11.79
CA ILE A 7 8.70 -16.08 -10.86
C ILE A 7 9.14 -16.83 -9.62
N ASP A 8 10.38 -16.58 -9.21
CA ASP A 8 10.93 -17.14 -7.97
C ASP A 8 10.02 -16.79 -6.77
N PRO A 9 9.59 -17.78 -5.97
CA PRO A 9 8.70 -17.55 -4.83
C PRO A 9 9.24 -16.51 -3.84
N PHE A 10 10.56 -16.41 -3.62
CA PHE A 10 11.13 -15.38 -2.76
C PHE A 10 10.96 -13.98 -3.34
N ILE A 11 11.12 -13.80 -4.65
CA ILE A 11 10.92 -12.51 -5.32
C ILE A 11 9.45 -12.09 -5.24
N MET A 12 8.54 -13.05 -5.50
CA MET A 12 7.10 -12.82 -5.38
C MET A 12 6.76 -12.35 -3.96
N LEU A 13 7.27 -13.07 -2.96
CA LEU A 13 6.95 -12.87 -1.56
C LEU A 13 7.60 -11.62 -0.93
N LEU A 14 8.84 -11.29 -1.27
CA LEU A 14 9.60 -10.22 -0.60
C LEU A 14 9.57 -8.88 -1.34
N VAL A 15 9.25 -8.88 -2.64
CA VAL A 15 9.35 -7.67 -3.45
C VAL A 15 8.02 -7.33 -4.08
N ILE A 16 7.46 -8.23 -4.89
CA ILE A 16 6.29 -7.93 -5.72
C ILE A 16 5.07 -7.72 -4.83
N VAL A 17 4.75 -8.70 -3.98
CA VAL A 17 3.56 -8.64 -3.13
C VAL A 17 3.59 -7.46 -2.16
N PRO A 18 4.67 -7.25 -1.37
CA PRO A 18 4.73 -6.13 -0.44
C PRO A 18 4.55 -4.80 -1.17
N PHE A 19 5.21 -4.63 -2.32
CA PHE A 19 5.09 -3.41 -3.12
C PHE A 19 3.65 -3.19 -3.58
N VAL A 20 3.02 -4.20 -4.19
CA VAL A 20 1.65 -4.08 -4.71
C VAL A 20 0.66 -3.78 -3.59
N VAL A 21 0.66 -4.55 -2.50
CA VAL A 21 -0.34 -4.38 -1.43
C VAL A 21 -0.18 -3.05 -0.69
N ILE A 22 1.06 -2.58 -0.48
CA ILE A 22 1.34 -1.29 0.14
C ILE A 22 0.93 -0.15 -0.78
N CYS A 23 1.28 -0.21 -2.08
CA CYS A 23 0.89 0.80 -3.06
C CYS A 23 -0.63 0.93 -3.17
N VAL A 24 -1.38 -0.19 -3.18
CA VAL A 24 -2.84 -0.17 -3.17
C VAL A 24 -3.37 0.54 -1.91
N GLY A 25 -2.80 0.23 -0.74
CA GLY A 25 -3.19 0.89 0.50
C GLY A 25 -2.91 2.39 0.50
N VAL A 26 -1.70 2.79 0.13
CA VAL A 26 -1.29 4.21 0.04
C VAL A 26 -2.17 4.96 -0.97
N ALA A 27 -2.48 4.36 -2.12
CA ALA A 27 -3.38 4.94 -3.10
C ALA A 27 -4.80 5.14 -2.52
N ALA A 28 -5.33 4.15 -1.81
CA ALA A 28 -6.63 4.27 -1.14
C ALA A 28 -6.63 5.38 -0.08
N ALA A 29 -5.56 5.50 0.70
CA ALA A 29 -5.39 6.58 1.67
C ALA A 29 -5.34 7.97 1.01
N ALA A 30 -4.62 8.08 -0.11
CA ALA A 30 -4.49 9.31 -0.88
C ALA A 30 -5.83 9.77 -1.49
N VAL A 31 -6.59 8.84 -2.10
CA VAL A 31 -7.91 9.14 -2.68
C VAL A 31 -8.91 9.55 -1.60
N THR A 32 -8.92 8.83 -0.48
CA THR A 32 -9.85 9.12 0.64
C THR A 32 -9.38 10.29 1.51
N LYS A 33 -8.13 10.74 1.36
CA LYS A 33 -7.45 11.72 2.21
C LYS A 33 -7.41 11.34 3.70
N LYS A 34 -7.39 10.03 3.98
CA LYS A 34 -7.45 9.49 5.34
C LYS A 34 -6.29 8.54 5.56
N VAL A 35 -5.34 8.93 6.39
CA VAL A 35 -4.11 8.16 6.66
C VAL A 35 -4.41 6.73 7.14
N TYR A 36 -5.40 6.57 8.01
CA TYR A 36 -5.78 5.27 8.58
C TYR A 36 -6.36 4.28 7.55
N ILE A 37 -6.83 4.76 6.39
CA ILE A 37 -7.32 3.88 5.32
C ILE A 37 -6.18 3.08 4.69
N GLY A 38 -4.95 3.62 4.68
CA GLY A 38 -3.80 2.94 4.09
C GLY A 38 -3.49 1.58 4.73
N PRO A 39 -3.29 1.54 6.05
CA PRO A 39 -3.12 0.28 6.78
C PRO A 39 -4.29 -0.69 6.63
N ILE A 40 -5.53 -0.20 6.69
CA ILE A 40 -6.74 -1.04 6.57
C ILE A 40 -6.81 -1.69 5.19
N ALA A 41 -6.63 -0.90 4.13
CA ALA A 41 -6.66 -1.39 2.75
C ALA A 41 -5.49 -2.35 2.48
N THR A 42 -4.29 -2.05 3.00
CA THR A 42 -3.12 -2.93 2.90
C THR A 42 -3.36 -4.26 3.61
N LEU A 43 -3.93 -4.22 4.82
CA LEU A 43 -4.28 -5.42 5.58
C LEU A 43 -5.29 -6.29 4.81
N ALA A 44 -6.36 -5.68 4.29
CA ALA A 44 -7.35 -6.38 3.49
C ALA A 44 -6.74 -7.02 2.25
N ALA A 45 -5.92 -6.28 1.48
CA ALA A 45 -5.24 -6.80 0.31
C ALA A 45 -4.27 -7.94 0.65
N THR A 46 -3.54 -7.82 1.77
CA THR A 46 -2.60 -8.85 2.24
C THR A 46 -3.33 -10.14 2.64
N LEU A 47 -4.47 -10.02 3.33
CA LEU A 47 -5.28 -11.19 3.70
C LEU A 47 -5.86 -11.89 2.48
N ILE A 48 -6.36 -11.13 1.50
CA ILE A 48 -6.87 -11.69 0.24
C ILE A 48 -5.75 -12.40 -0.51
N TYR A 49 -4.57 -11.77 -0.65
CA TYR A 49 -3.42 -12.37 -1.31
C TYR A 49 -2.97 -13.64 -0.61
N ASN A 50 -2.79 -13.62 0.71
CA ASN A 50 -2.36 -14.79 1.47
C ASN A 50 -3.36 -15.94 1.29
N ASN A 51 -4.66 -15.68 1.43
CA ASN A 51 -5.68 -16.71 1.25
C ASN A 51 -5.63 -17.34 -0.15
N TRP A 52 -5.47 -16.52 -1.20
CA TRP A 52 -5.32 -17.00 -2.57
C TRP A 52 -4.01 -17.77 -2.79
N TYR A 53 -2.87 -17.23 -2.35
CA TYR A 53 -1.55 -17.84 -2.53
C TYR A 53 -1.44 -19.20 -1.84
N PHE A 54 -1.89 -19.31 -0.59
CA PHE A 54 -1.79 -20.57 0.15
C PHE A 54 -2.78 -21.62 -0.37
N SER A 55 -4.01 -21.24 -0.71
CA SER A 55 -4.98 -22.19 -1.29
C SER A 55 -4.53 -22.71 -2.66
N HIS A 56 -3.79 -21.91 -3.43
CA HIS A 56 -3.26 -22.32 -4.72
C HIS A 56 -1.96 -23.15 -4.60
N THR A 57 -1.02 -22.69 -3.79
CA THR A 57 0.34 -23.28 -3.72
C THR A 57 0.40 -24.50 -2.81
N PHE A 58 -0.42 -24.54 -1.75
CA PHE A 58 -0.41 -25.60 -0.74
C PHE A 58 -1.85 -26.06 -0.39
N PRO A 59 -2.58 -26.65 -1.33
CA PRO A 59 -4.00 -27.00 -1.15
C PRO A 59 -4.26 -28.02 -0.02
N GLU A 60 -3.27 -28.86 0.28
CA GLU A 60 -3.37 -29.96 1.26
C GLU A 60 -2.76 -29.59 2.64
N ALA A 61 -2.05 -28.45 2.74
CA ALA A 61 -1.32 -28.11 3.95
C ALA A 61 -2.07 -27.06 4.81
N PRO A 62 -2.08 -27.20 6.14
CA PRO A 62 -2.60 -26.16 7.00
C PRO A 62 -1.74 -24.89 6.88
N ILE A 63 -2.39 -23.75 6.69
CA ILE A 63 -1.68 -22.48 6.49
C ILE A 63 -0.90 -22.14 7.76
N PRO A 64 0.44 -21.92 7.68
CA PRO A 64 1.24 -21.57 8.84
C PRO A 64 0.84 -20.18 9.36
N ILE A 65 0.05 -20.18 10.43
CA ILE A 65 -0.45 -18.99 11.14
C ILE A 65 0.64 -17.91 11.32
N PRO A 66 1.87 -18.23 11.78
CA PRO A 66 2.91 -17.20 12.00
C PRO A 66 3.30 -16.45 10.74
N MET A 67 3.29 -17.12 9.59
CA MET A 67 3.66 -16.53 8.30
C MET A 67 2.59 -15.52 7.85
N ILE A 68 1.30 -15.86 7.99
CA ILE A 68 0.19 -14.94 7.71
C ILE A 68 0.28 -13.70 8.62
N PHE A 69 0.47 -13.91 9.93
CA PHE A 69 0.47 -12.83 10.91
C PHE A 69 1.63 -11.85 10.73
N SER A 70 2.83 -12.34 10.42
CA SER A 70 4.01 -11.49 10.29
C SER A 70 3.83 -10.40 9.23
N TRP A 71 3.24 -10.74 8.08
CA TRP A 71 3.06 -9.82 6.96
C TRP A 71 1.85 -8.91 7.14
N CYS A 72 0.78 -9.44 7.74
CA CYS A 72 -0.39 -8.67 8.13
C CYS A 72 -0.10 -7.61 9.19
N ILE A 73 1.06 -7.64 9.86
CA ILE A 73 1.50 -6.59 10.77
C ILE A 73 2.50 -5.66 10.09
N MET A 74 3.52 -6.20 9.43
CA MET A 74 4.57 -5.40 8.81
C MET A 74 4.05 -4.50 7.67
N PHE A 75 3.25 -5.03 6.73
CA PHE A 75 2.82 -4.24 5.57
C PHE A 75 1.88 -3.10 5.94
N PRO A 76 0.88 -3.28 6.83
CA PRO A 76 0.06 -2.16 7.29
C PRO A 76 0.86 -1.10 8.05
N PHE A 77 1.93 -1.49 8.78
CA PHE A 77 2.82 -0.54 9.43
C PHE A 77 3.57 0.33 8.40
N PHE A 78 4.19 -0.27 7.38
CA PHE A 78 4.85 0.51 6.32
C PHE A 78 3.85 1.38 5.55
N SER A 79 2.67 0.84 5.28
CA SER A 79 1.59 1.60 4.63
C SER A 79 1.12 2.78 5.48
N LEU A 80 1.11 2.67 6.82
CA LEU A 80 0.81 3.79 7.69
C LEU A 80 1.79 4.94 7.49
N VAL A 81 3.09 4.64 7.54
CA VAL A 81 4.17 5.63 7.40
C VAL A 81 4.09 6.32 6.03
N LEU A 82 3.94 5.53 4.97
CA LEU A 82 3.84 6.08 3.61
C LEU A 82 2.54 6.86 3.40
N SER A 83 1.41 6.34 3.87
CA SER A 83 0.13 7.04 3.77
C SER A 83 0.15 8.36 4.52
N TRP A 84 0.81 8.40 5.68
CA TRP A 84 1.00 9.64 6.42
C TRP A 84 1.81 10.63 5.61
N PHE A 85 2.96 10.21 5.06
CA PHE A 85 3.79 11.05 4.20
C PHE A 85 2.99 11.60 3.02
N PHE A 86 2.35 10.75 2.20
CA PHE A 86 1.67 11.20 0.99
C PHE A 86 0.42 12.03 1.26
N VAL A 87 -0.40 11.67 2.25
CA VAL A 87 -1.63 12.42 2.56
C VAL A 87 -1.31 13.78 3.18
N SER A 88 -0.35 13.85 4.12
CA SER A 88 0.05 15.11 4.73
C SER A 88 0.76 16.03 3.73
N PHE A 89 1.69 15.49 2.95
CA PHE A 89 2.46 16.29 1.98
C PHE A 89 1.58 16.79 0.83
N ALA A 90 0.61 15.99 0.36
CA ALA A 90 -0.34 16.43 -0.67
C ALA A 90 -1.21 17.62 -0.21
N GLY A 91 -1.58 17.66 1.08
CA GLY A 91 -2.28 18.80 1.66
C GLY A 91 -1.42 20.07 1.64
N THR A 92 -0.22 19.99 2.20
CA THR A 92 0.71 21.11 2.29
C THR A 92 1.14 21.64 0.92
N PHE A 93 1.42 20.75 -0.04
CA PHE A 93 1.83 21.15 -1.39
C PHE A 93 0.71 21.87 -2.14
N LYS A 94 -0.55 21.44 -1.97
CA LYS A 94 -1.70 22.12 -2.56
C LYS A 94 -1.86 23.55 -2.01
N GLU A 95 -1.72 23.72 -0.70
CA GLU A 95 -1.79 25.05 -0.06
C GLU A 95 -0.65 25.97 -0.55
N TYR A 96 0.56 25.43 -0.65
CA TYR A 96 1.72 26.16 -1.19
C TYR A 96 1.50 26.65 -2.63
N LEU A 97 0.98 25.79 -3.52
CA LEU A 97 0.67 26.19 -4.90
C LEU A 97 -0.40 27.28 -4.98
N ILE A 98 -1.41 27.24 -4.11
CA ILE A 98 -2.44 28.27 -4.04
C ILE A 98 -1.83 29.61 -3.62
N LEU A 99 -0.93 29.62 -2.63
CA LEU A 99 -0.25 30.83 -2.17
C LEU A 99 0.59 31.48 -3.28
N ILE A 100 1.41 30.69 -4.00
CA ILE A 100 2.20 31.19 -5.14
C ILE A 100 1.30 31.81 -6.22
N THR A 101 0.18 31.15 -6.52
CA THR A 101 -0.73 31.63 -7.56
C THR A 101 -1.37 32.96 -7.15
N LYS A 102 -1.72 33.11 -5.87
CA LYS A 102 -2.30 34.33 -5.32
C LYS A 102 -1.29 35.49 -5.30
N GLU A 103 -0.03 35.21 -4.97
CA GLU A 103 1.04 36.21 -4.99
C GLU A 103 1.32 36.71 -6.42
N LYS A 104 1.41 35.80 -7.40
CA LYS A 104 1.56 36.18 -8.82
C LYS A 104 0.38 37.03 -9.34
N SER A 105 -0.84 36.73 -8.90
CA SER A 105 -2.02 37.54 -9.27
C SER A 105 -1.99 38.95 -8.66
N PHE A 106 -1.30 39.15 -7.53
CA PHE A 106 -1.23 40.45 -6.86
C PHE A 106 -0.22 41.39 -7.53
N TYR A 107 0.93 40.86 -7.97
CA TYR A 107 1.96 41.63 -8.67
C TYR A 107 1.66 41.88 -10.17
N SER A 108 0.59 41.29 -10.71
CA SER A 108 0.16 41.46 -12.11
C SER A 108 -0.90 42.55 -12.29
N LYS A 109 -1.28 43.28 -11.23
CA LYS A 109 -2.16 44.46 -11.27
C LYS A 109 -1.35 45.73 -11.03
#